data_AF-A0A6I1I732-F1
#
_entry.id   AF-A0A6I1I732-F1
#
_cell.length_a   1.000
_cell.length_b   1.000
_cell.length_c   1.000
_cell.angle_alpha   90.00
_cell.angle_beta   90.00
_cell.angle_gamma   90.00
#
_symmetry.space_group_name_H-M   'P 1'
#
loop_
_entity.id
_entity.type
_entity.pdbx_description
1 polymer ?
#
loop_
_entity_poly.entity_id
_entity_poly.type
_entity_poly.pdbx_seq_one_letter_code
_entity_poly.pdbx_strand_id
1 'polypeptide(L)' 'MRMSSAHFQPDGAPIAPAVLQRAAEWMARLWAEDASAADADACAAWRAAHPEHER' A
#
# COMPACT_ATOMS: atom_id res chain seq x y z
N MET A 1 0.15 -12.28 23.52
CA MET A 1 0.98 -11.21 22.95
C MET A 1 0.30 -10.71 21.67
N ARG A 2 -0.35 -9.54 21.65
CA ARG A 2 -0.87 -8.94 20.40
C ARG A 2 0.15 -7.91 19.92
N MET A 3 0.86 -8.20 18.83
CA MET A 3 1.71 -7.21 18.17
C MET A 3 0.82 -6.30 17.32
N SER A 4 0.31 -5.21 17.89
CA SER A 4 -0.22 -4.09 17.11
C SER A 4 0.95 -3.18 16.74
N SER A 5 1.63 -3.49 15.65
CA SER A 5 2.62 -2.59 15.06
C SER A 5 1.89 -1.60 14.16
N ALA A 6 1.38 -0.52 14.74
CA ALA A 6 0.91 0.63 13.96
C ALA A 6 2.13 1.36 13.41
N HIS A 7 2.33 1.33 12.09
CA HIS A 7 3.31 2.19 11.43
C HIS A 7 2.84 3.66 11.54
N PHE A 8 3.71 4.51 12.09
CA PHE A 8 3.41 5.93 12.38
C PHE A 8 4.55 6.83 11.86
N GLN A 9 4.23 7.77 10.94
CA GLN A 9 4.90 9.06 10.62
C GLN A 9 4.22 9.76 9.40
N PRO A 10 4.38 11.08 9.13
CA PRO A 10 4.64 12.24 9.99
C PRO A 10 3.46 13.27 10.04
N ASP A 11 2.25 12.91 9.60
CA ASP A 11 1.04 13.79 9.66
C ASP A 11 0.07 13.43 10.83
N GLY A 12 0.61 12.75 11.85
CA GLY A 12 -0.07 12.53 13.14
C GLY A 12 -1.21 11.50 13.18
N ALA A 13 -1.83 11.13 12.05
CA ALA A 13 -2.89 10.12 12.02
C ALA A 13 -2.37 8.73 11.60
N PRO A 14 -2.79 7.63 12.29
CA PRO A 14 -2.47 6.27 11.87
C PRO A 14 -3.02 5.99 10.47
N ILE A 15 -2.21 5.32 9.63
CA ILE A 15 -2.65 4.91 8.29
C ILE A 15 -3.81 3.92 8.44
N ALA A 16 -4.86 4.09 7.65
CA ALA A 16 -6.00 3.18 7.69
C ALA A 16 -5.54 1.74 7.42
N PRO A 17 -5.97 0.73 8.21
CA PRO A 17 -5.55 -0.66 8.02
C PRO A 17 -5.81 -1.19 6.60
N ALA A 18 -6.87 -0.71 5.95
CA ALA A 18 -7.21 -1.08 4.57
C ALA A 18 -6.17 -0.55 3.56
N VAL A 19 -5.62 0.64 3.77
CA VAL A 19 -4.56 1.21 2.92
C VAL A 19 -3.28 0.41 3.08
N LEU A 20 -2.91 0.06 4.31
CA LEU A 20 -1.75 -0.81 4.58
C LEU A 20 -1.91 -2.19 3.95
N GLN A 21 -3.08 -2.81 4.09
CA GLN A 21 -3.36 -4.11 3.46
C GLN A 21 -3.23 -4.01 1.94
N ARG A 22 -3.82 -2.98 1.32
CA ARG A 22 -3.74 -2.79 -0.13
C ARG A 22 -2.32 -2.54 -0.61
N ALA A 23 -1.51 -1.79 0.15
CA ALA A 23 -0.10 -1.61 -0.14
C ALA A 23 0.67 -2.95 -0.12
N ALA A 24 0.39 -3.80 0.88
CA ALA A 24 0.98 -5.15 0.96
C ALA A 24 0.57 -6.05 -0.22
N GLU A 25 -0.68 -5.99 -0.64
CA GLU A 25 -1.16 -6.70 -1.84
C GLU A 25 -0.42 -6.23 -3.10
N TRP A 26 -0.18 -4.92 -3.26
CA TRP A 26 0.60 -4.40 -4.37
C TRP A 26 2.07 -4.85 -4.33
N MET A 27 2.70 -4.89 -3.16
CA MET A 27 4.06 -5.45 -3.03
C MET A 27 4.10 -6.91 -3.47
N ALA A 28 3.14 -7.72 -3.01
CA ALA A 28 3.05 -9.12 -3.42
C ALA A 28 2.80 -9.28 -4.93
N ARG A 29 1.90 -8.48 -5.51
CA ARG A 29 1.58 -8.56 -6.95
C ARG A 29 2.75 -8.12 -7.82
N LEU A 30 3.47 -7.07 -7.44
CA LEU A 30 4.59 -6.54 -8.24
C LEU A 30 5.88 -7.36 -8.10
N TRP A 31 5.99 -8.20 -7.08
CA TRP A 31 7.08 -9.18 -6.95
C TRP A 31 6.76 -10.55 -7.54
N ALA A 32 5.53 -10.76 -8.03
CA ALA A 32 5.20 -11.97 -8.75
C ALA A 32 6.01 -12.07 -10.04
N GLU A 33 6.43 -13.28 -10.39
CA GLU A 33 7.17 -13.57 -11.63
C GLU A 33 6.37 -13.22 -12.90
N ASP A 34 5.05 -13.17 -12.80
CA ASP A 34 4.12 -12.86 -13.88
C ASP A 34 3.58 -11.41 -13.83
N ALA A 35 4.18 -10.54 -13.00
CA ALA A 35 3.75 -9.15 -12.89
C ALA A 35 3.79 -8.47 -14.26
N SER A 36 2.66 -7.91 -14.66
CA SER A 36 2.50 -7.27 -15.96
C SER A 36 2.65 -5.74 -15.88
N ALA A 37 2.84 -5.10 -17.03
CA ALA A 37 2.78 -3.64 -17.12
C ALA A 37 1.43 -3.08 -16.62
N ALA A 38 0.33 -3.80 -16.86
CA ALA A 38 -0.99 -3.41 -16.37
C ALA A 38 -1.09 -3.43 -14.84
N ASP A 39 -0.37 -4.32 -14.16
CA ASP A 39 -0.30 -4.32 -12.69
C ASP A 39 0.47 -3.11 -12.16
N ALA A 40 1.55 -2.74 -12.84
CA ALA A 40 2.31 -1.53 -12.50
C ALA A 40 1.47 -0.26 -12.71
N ASP A 41 0.74 -0.17 -13.83
CA ASP A 41 -0.15 0.96 -14.13
C ASP A 41 -1.30 1.05 -13.13
N ALA A 42 -1.92 -0.08 -12.77
CA ALA A 42 -2.98 -0.13 -11.78
C ALA A 42 -2.49 0.27 -10.37
N CYS A 43 -1.28 -0.15 -9.99
CA CYS A 43 -0.65 0.27 -8.74
C CYS A 43 -0.36 1.79 -8.74
N ALA A 44 0.15 2.33 -9.86
CA ALA A 44 0.39 3.76 -10.00
C ALA A 44 -0.92 4.57 -9.93
N ALA A 45 -1.98 4.11 -10.61
CA ALA A 45 -3.30 4.72 -10.55
C ALA A 45 -3.88 4.68 -9.12
N TRP A 46 -3.70 3.57 -8.40
CA TRP A 46 -4.10 3.47 -7.00
C TRP A 46 -3.37 4.48 -6.11
N ARG A 47 -2.03 4.60 -6.23
CA ARG A 47 -1.24 5.60 -5.47
C ARG A 47 -1.69 7.04 -5.75
N ALA A 48 -1.95 7.36 -7.01
CA ALA A 48 -2.39 8.71 -7.42
C ALA A 48 -3.83 9.05 -6.97
N ALA A 49 -4.66 8.04 -6.66
CA ALA A 49 -6.07 8.26 -6.34
C ALA A 49 -6.31 8.92 -4.97
N HIS A 50 -5.36 8.81 -4.03
CA HIS A 50 -5.50 9.42 -2.72
C HIS A 50 -4.13 9.69 -2.08
N PRO A 51 -3.91 10.88 -1.47
CA PRO A 51 -2.63 11.19 -0.83
C PRO A 51 -2.19 10.15 0.19
N GLU A 52 -3.13 9.50 0.89
CA GLU A 52 -2.82 8.45 1.87
C GLU A 52 -2.23 7.17 1.27
N HIS A 53 -2.43 6.90 -0.02
CA HIS A 53 -1.90 5.70 -0.66
C HIS A 53 -0.39 5.80 -0.97
N GLU A 54 0.19 7.01 -0.91
CA GLU A 54 1.62 7.27 -1.17
C GLU A 54 2.37 7.81 0.07
N ARG A 55 1.74 7.74 1.26
CA ARG A 55 2.33 8.19 2.53
C ARG A 55 3.37 7.23 3.10
#